data_AF-A0A0L1MJU8-F1
#
_entry.id   AF-A0A0L1MJU8-F1
#
_cell.length_a   1.000
_cell.length_b   1.000
_cell.length_c   1.000
_cell.angle_alpha   90.00
_cell.angle_beta   90.00
_cell.angle_gamma   90.00
#
_symmetry.space_group_name_H-M   'P 1'
#
loop_
_entity.id
_entity.type
_entity.pdbx_description
1 polymer ?
#
loop_
_entity_poly.entity_id
_entity_poly.type
_entity_poly.pdbx_seq_one_letter_code
_entity_poly.pdbx_strand_id
1 'polypeptide(L)' 'MFSPLSLVLCAAILGGCASPPPPPPAAPPPPPVRTCQTSENIDVQGDMRAEGQVTRTTTLTRCVTQ' A
#
# COMPACT_ATOMS: atom_id res chain seq x y z
N MET A 1 -33.04 -56.83 3.70
CA MET A 1 -34.12 -55.92 3.26
C MET A 1 -33.62 -54.50 3.48
N PHE A 2 -33.11 -53.84 2.44
CA PHE A 2 -32.54 -52.49 2.56
C PHE A 2 -33.68 -51.49 2.66
N SER A 3 -33.82 -50.85 3.83
CA SER A 3 -34.88 -49.87 4.08
C SER A 3 -34.62 -48.61 3.23
N PRO A 4 -35.58 -48.16 2.41
CA PRO A 4 -35.42 -46.97 1.56
C PRO A 4 -35.13 -45.70 2.37
N LEU A 5 -35.46 -45.70 3.67
CA LEU A 5 -35.21 -44.61 4.60
C LEU A 5 -33.72 -44.31 4.80
N SER A 6 -32.85 -45.34 4.80
CA SER A 6 -31.41 -45.16 4.96
C SER A 6 -30.75 -44.53 3.72
N LEU A 7 -31.26 -44.82 2.52
CA LEU A 7 -30.73 -44.23 1.28
C LEU A 7 -31.09 -42.74 1.15
N VAL A 8 -32.30 -42.37 1.55
CA VAL A 8 -32.75 -40.96 1.55
C VAL A 8 -31.94 -40.13 2.55
N LEU A 9 -31.65 -40.69 3.74
CA LEU A 9 -30.81 -40.02 4.74
C LEU A 9 -29.36 -39.85 4.25
N CYS A 10 -28.77 -40.86 3.60
CA CYS A 10 -27.42 -40.74 3.03
C CYS A 10 -27.34 -39.71 1.90
N ALA A 11 -28.33 -39.66 1.01
CA ALA A 11 -28.37 -38.68 -0.08
C ALA A 11 -28.52 -37.24 0.44
N ALA A 12 -29.28 -37.02 1.52
CA ALA A 12 -29.43 -35.72 2.16
C ALA A 12 -28.12 -35.21 2.79
N ILE A 13 -27.30 -36.09 3.37
CA ILE A 13 -26.01 -35.72 3.99
C ILE A 13 -24.94 -35.42 2.94
N LEU A 14 -24.97 -36.13 1.79
CA LEU A 14 -23.99 -35.96 0.71
C LEU A 14 -24.29 -34.77 -0.21
N GLY A 15 -25.56 -34.37 -0.35
CA GLY A 15 -25.96 -33.25 -1.21
C GLY A 15 -25.54 -31.87 -0.71
N GLY A 16 -25.16 -31.75 0.56
CA GLY A 16 -24.75 -30.48 1.20
C GLY A 16 -23.25 -30.22 1.23
N CYS A 17 -22.41 -31.16 0.79
CA CYS A 17 -20.94 -31.08 0.90
C CYS A 17 -20.25 -30.56 -0.38
N ALA A 18 -20.90 -29.68 -1.14
CA ALA A 18 -20.17 -28.87 -2.11
C ALA A 18 -19.55 -27.70 -1.33
N SER A 19 -18.27 -27.83 -0.97
CA SER A 19 -17.49 -26.71 -0.44
C SER A 19 -17.70 -25.50 -1.37
N PRO A 20 -18.09 -24.33 -0.86
CA PRO A 20 -18.27 -23.16 -1.71
C PRO A 20 -16.96 -22.91 -2.48
N PRO A 21 -17.05 -22.43 -3.74
CA PRO A 21 -15.86 -22.17 -4.53
C PRO A 21 -14.94 -21.22 -3.74
N PRO A 22 -13.61 -21.42 -3.82
CA PRO A 22 -12.67 -20.57 -3.10
C PRO A 22 -12.89 -19.10 -3.51
N PRO A 23 -12.75 -18.15 -2.57
CA PRO A 23 -12.87 -16.74 -2.91
C PRO A 23 -11.81 -16.36 -3.95
N PRO A 24 -12.12 -15.41 -4.85
CA PRO A 24 -11.17 -14.94 -5.83
C PRO A 24 -9.91 -14.38 -5.15
N PRO A 25 -8.72 -14.49 -5.79
CA PRO A 25 -7.50 -13.93 -5.25
C PRO A 25 -7.67 -12.45 -4.94
N ALA A 26 -7.20 -12.02 -3.76
CA ALA A 26 -7.14 -10.61 -3.42
C ALA A 26 -6.29 -9.86 -4.46
N ALA A 27 -6.75 -8.67 -4.85
CA ALA A 27 -5.98 -7.82 -5.74
C ALA A 27 -4.61 -7.47 -5.11
N PRO A 28 -3.57 -7.26 -5.93
CA PRO A 28 -2.28 -6.80 -5.43
C PRO A 28 -2.45 -5.46 -4.70
N PRO A 29 -1.65 -5.19 -3.64
CA PRO A 29 -1.64 -3.88 -3.02
C PRO A 29 -1.25 -2.80 -4.04
N PRO A 30 -1.77 -1.56 -3.90
CA PRO A 30 -1.44 -0.47 -4.79
C PRO A 30 0.07 -0.15 -4.77
N PRO A 31 0.62 0.34 -5.90
CA PRO A 31 2.04 0.69 -5.96
C PRO A 31 2.37 1.84 -5.00
N PRO A 32 3.58 1.85 -4.42
CA PRO A 32 4.00 2.88 -3.47
C PRO A 32 4.02 4.25 -4.15
N VAL A 33 3.37 5.22 -3.52
CA VAL A 33 3.26 6.59 -4.05
C VAL A 33 4.55 7.34 -3.72
N ARG A 34 5.24 7.85 -4.75
CA ARG A 34 6.37 8.75 -4.57
C ARG A 34 5.86 10.16 -4.31
N THR A 35 6.11 10.71 -3.13
CA THR A 35 5.85 12.12 -2.83
C THR A 35 7.18 12.86 -2.74
N CYS A 36 7.37 13.88 -3.57
CA CYS A 36 8.56 14.74 -3.55
C CYS A 36 8.18 16.11 -3.00
N GLN A 37 8.95 16.58 -2.03
CA GLN A 37 8.83 17.89 -1.40
C GLN A 37 10.08 18.70 -1.74
N THR A 38 9.90 19.92 -2.23
CA THR A 38 11.01 20.85 -2.47
C THR A 38 10.98 21.94 -1.41
N SER A 39 12.12 22.18 -0.77
CA SER A 39 12.34 23.23 0.22
C SER A 39 13.45 24.16 -0.26
N GLU A 40 13.23 25.47 -0.13
CA GLU A 40 14.22 26.49 -0.46
C GLU A 40 14.60 27.22 0.83
N ASN A 41 15.91 27.36 1.07
CA ASN A 41 16.46 28.10 2.19
C ASN A 41 17.40 29.19 1.66
N ILE A 42 17.25 30.42 2.15
CA ILE A 42 18.09 31.56 1.79
C ILE A 42 18.86 31.96 3.04
N ASP A 43 20.14 31.64 3.06
CA ASP A 43 21.06 32.03 4.12
C ASP A 43 21.81 33.29 3.71
N VAL A 44 21.70 34.35 4.49
CA VAL A 44 22.43 35.60 4.25
C VAL A 44 23.60 35.67 5.22
N GLN A 45 24.82 35.37 4.74
CA GLN A 45 26.02 35.50 5.55
C GLN A 45 26.59 36.91 5.37
N GLY A 46 26.61 37.68 6.45
CA GLY A 46 27.38 38.93 6.52
C GLY A 46 28.85 38.59 6.67
N ASP A 47 29.61 38.67 5.58
CA ASP A 47 31.04 38.41 5.59
C ASP A 47 31.77 39.66 6.13
N MET A 48 32.47 39.56 7.27
CA MET A 48 33.21 40.73 7.81
C MET A 48 34.47 41.04 6.98
N ARG A 49 34.90 40.16 6.07
CA ARG A 49 36.12 40.33 5.27
C ARG A 49 35.89 40.92 3.87
N ALA A 50 34.66 40.89 3.37
CA ALA A 50 34.28 41.52 2.12
C ALA A 50 33.12 42.47 2.42
N GLU A 51 33.19 43.73 2.01
CA GLU A 51 32.14 44.73 2.26
C GLU A 51 30.85 44.47 1.43
N GLY A 52 30.40 43.21 1.37
CA GLY A 52 29.27 42.75 0.58
C GLY A 52 28.54 41.62 1.29
N GLN A 53 27.20 41.72 1.30
CA GLN A 53 26.31 40.70 1.82
C GLN A 53 26.31 39.49 0.86
N VAL A 54 26.73 38.32 1.33
CA VAL A 54 26.74 37.10 0.51
C VAL A 54 25.45 36.32 0.80
N THR A 55 24.52 36.38 -0.14
CA THR A 55 23.27 35.62 -0.09
C THR A 55 23.46 34.25 -0.74
N ARG A 56 23.26 33.17 0.02
CA ARG A 56 23.33 31.79 -0.45
C ARG A 56 21.93 31.18 -0.48
N THR A 57 21.46 30.80 -1.67
CA THR A 57 20.23 30.05 -1.84
C THR A 57 20.53 28.56 -1.94
N THR A 58 19.91 27.76 -1.07
CA THR A 58 20.01 26.30 -1.04
C THR A 58 18.63 25.69 -1.32
N THR A 59 18.50 24.97 -2.43
CA THR A 59 17.29 24.22 -2.78
C THR A 59 17.49 22.74 -2.46
N LEU A 60 16.61 22.17 -1.65
CA LEU A 60 16.61 20.76 -1.26
C LEU A 60 15.34 20.07 -1.77
N THR A 61 15.49 19.01 -2.56
CA THR A 61 14.38 18.17 -3.00
C THR A 61 14.44 16.83 -2.27
N ARG A 62 13.41 16.53 -1.47
CA ARG A 62 13.28 15.28 -0.70
C ARG A 62 12.12 14.45 -1.25
N CYS A 63 12.42 13.25 -1.74
CA CYS A 63 11.40 12.30 -2.18
C CYS A 63 11.26 11.16 -1.17
N VAL A 64 10.03 10.86 -0.75
CA VAL A 64 9.69 9.73 0.12
C VAL A 64 8.68 8.81 -0.58
N THR A 65 8.87 7.50 -0.41
CA THR A 65 7.91 6.46 -0.82
C THR A 65 7.09 6.06 0.39
N GLN A 66 5.76 6.13 0.27
CA GLN A 66 4.81 5.60 1.26
C GLN A 66 4.50 4.13 0.98
#